data_AF-A0A5K3FMB3-F1
#
_entry.id   AF-A0A5K3FMB3-F1
#
_cell.length_a   1.000
_cell.length_b   1.000
_cell.length_c   1.000
_cell.angle_alpha   90.00
_cell.angle_beta   90.00
_cell.angle_gamma   90.00
#
_symmetry.space_group_name_H-M   'P 1'
#
loop_
_entity.id
_entity.type
_entity.pdbx_description
1 polymer ?
#
loop_
_entity_poly.entity_id
_entity_poly.type
_entity_poly.pdbx_seq_one_letter_code
_entity_poly.pdbx_strand_id
1 'polypeptide(L)'
;MSAVNHVPIIVHRDVCGISVERCLPEHRILKVLVIRGASLMKKDIFGTSDPYCRISLYRDVRQSNCIGSYVRTRTIKRTLNPLWNEEFYFRVNPDSNRLVFELFDENRITRDDFLGLVSIYLPQLDIRVEGQEDSSRNAAKNFLLRPRSAGGMACNSEQ
;
A
#
# COMPACT_ATOMS: atom_id res chain seq x y z
N MET A 1 9.81 16.36 32.50
CA MET A 1 10.71 15.40 31.82
C MET A 1 10.21 15.27 30.40
N SER A 2 10.88 15.89 29.42
CA SER A 2 10.48 15.77 28.02
C SER A 2 10.66 14.33 27.57
N ALA A 3 9.61 13.70 27.06
CA ALA A 3 9.72 12.44 26.36
C ALA A 3 10.66 12.66 25.16
N VAL A 4 11.80 11.99 25.16
CA VAL A 4 12.63 11.91 23.96
C VAL A 4 11.79 11.16 22.95
N ASN A 5 11.29 11.86 21.93
CA ASN A 5 10.62 11.24 20.80
C ASN A 5 11.66 10.38 20.08
N HIS A 6 11.65 9.07 20.38
CA HIS A 6 12.46 8.12 19.65
C HIS A 6 11.96 8.06 18.22
N VAL A 7 12.65 8.74 17.31
CA VAL A 7 12.46 8.54 15.87
C VAL A 7 12.92 7.10 15.58
N PRO A 8 12.06 6.22 15.05
CA PRO A 8 12.46 4.85 14.75
C PRO A 8 13.62 4.86 13.74
N ILE A 9 14.66 4.06 14.02
CA ILE A 9 15.76 3.86 13.07
C ILE A 9 15.24 2.91 11.98
N ILE A 10 14.98 3.45 10.80
CA ILE A 10 14.56 2.67 9.63
C ILE A 10 15.83 2.17 8.93
N VAL A 11 16.05 0.86 8.90
CA VAL A 11 17.19 0.27 8.19
C VAL A 11 16.86 0.23 6.70
N HIS A 12 17.83 0.52 5.83
CA HIS A 12 17.61 0.54 4.38
C HIS A 12 16.99 -0.73 3.80
N ARG A 13 17.27 -1.91 4.38
CA ARG A 13 16.69 -3.20 3.97
C ARG A 13 15.18 -3.32 4.24
N ASP A 14 14.66 -2.51 5.15
CA ASP A 14 13.25 -2.48 5.53
C ASP A 14 12.45 -1.46 4.68
N VAL A 15 13.11 -0.84 3.69
CA VAL A 15 12.52 0.14 2.78
C VAL A 15 12.28 -0.47 1.40
N CYS A 16 11.03 -0.49 0.98
CA CYS A 16 10.59 -1.02 -0.31
C CYS A 16 10.71 0.02 -1.44
N GLY A 17 10.50 -0.41 -2.69
CA GLY A 17 10.44 0.47 -3.85
C GLY A 17 11.80 0.71 -4.50
N ILE A 18 12.19 1.97 -4.68
CA ILE A 18 13.42 2.33 -5.39
C ILE A 18 14.63 1.84 -4.59
N SER A 19 15.55 1.10 -5.24
CA SER A 19 16.76 0.59 -4.59
C SER A 19 17.71 1.72 -4.18
N VAL A 20 18.50 1.52 -3.12
CA VAL A 20 19.46 2.52 -2.61
C VAL A 20 20.45 2.95 -3.70
N GLU A 21 20.90 2.00 -4.53
CA GLU A 21 21.86 2.23 -5.61
C GLU A 21 21.30 3.09 -6.74
N ARG A 22 19.97 3.25 -6.81
CA ARG A 22 19.26 4.09 -7.79
C ARG A 22 18.64 5.33 -7.14
N CYS A 23 19.01 5.64 -5.90
CA CYS A 23 18.46 6.78 -5.18
C CYS A 23 18.97 8.09 -5.77
N LEU A 24 18.04 9.00 -6.06
CA LEU A 24 18.32 10.37 -6.50
C LEU A 24 17.96 11.35 -5.37
N PRO A 25 18.49 12.58 -5.37
CA PRO A 25 18.27 13.56 -4.30
C PRO A 25 16.81 13.94 -4.06
N GLU A 26 15.95 13.84 -5.08
CA GLU A 26 14.50 14.11 -4.99
C GLU A 26 13.71 12.96 -4.36
N HIS A 27 14.30 11.77 -4.23
CA HIS A 27 13.61 10.65 -3.60
C HIS A 27 13.42 10.89 -2.11
N ARG A 28 12.30 10.38 -1.59
CA ARG A 28 11.90 10.50 -0.18
C ARG A 28 11.51 9.14 0.38
N ILE A 29 11.52 9.03 1.70
CA ILE A 29 10.92 7.91 2.40
C ILE A 29 9.47 8.27 2.71
N LEU A 30 8.54 7.49 2.16
CA LEU A 30 7.12 7.58 2.43
C LEU A 30 6.72 6.50 3.42
N LYS A 31 6.18 6.93 4.56
CA LYS A 31 5.54 6.05 5.55
C LYS A 31 4.08 5.80 5.16
N VAL A 32 3.71 4.53 5.05
CA VAL A 32 2.35 4.09 4.69
C VAL A 32 1.79 3.25 5.83
N LEU A 33 0.70 3.72 6.44
CA LEU A 33 -0.03 2.96 7.46
C LEU A 33 -1.33 2.42 6.86
N VAL A 34 -1.41 1.09 6.71
CA VAL A 34 -2.65 0.40 6.32
C VAL A 34 -3.44 0.07 7.57
N ILE A 35 -4.49 0.85 7.83
CA ILE A 35 -5.28 0.75 9.06
C ILE A 35 -6.28 -0.41 8.96
N ARG A 36 -7.26 -0.32 8.05
CA ARG A 36 -8.37 -1.27 7.97
C ARG A 36 -8.97 -1.38 6.57
N GLY A 37 -9.64 -2.50 6.32
CA GLY A 37 -10.67 -2.64 5.30
C GLY A 37 -12.05 -2.51 5.95
N ALA A 38 -13.03 -2.00 5.21
CA ALA A 38 -14.39 -1.83 5.70
C ALA A 38 -15.40 -2.35 4.67
N SER A 39 -16.32 -3.19 5.12
CA SER A 39 -17.43 -3.73 4.33
C SER A 39 -16.97 -4.36 3.00
N LEU A 40 -15.96 -5.23 3.06
CA LEU A 40 -15.44 -5.92 1.88
C LEU A 40 -16.48 -6.84 1.22
N MET A 41 -16.35 -7.05 -0.09
CA MET A 41 -17.22 -7.94 -0.86
C MET A 41 -17.04 -9.40 -0.43
N LYS A 42 -18.15 -10.14 -0.32
CA LYS A 42 -18.14 -11.59 -0.13
C LYS A 42 -17.88 -12.29 -1.47
N LYS A 43 -16.88 -13.15 -1.54
CA LYS A 43 -16.66 -14.05 -2.69
C LYS A 43 -17.08 -15.50 -2.37
N ASP A 44 -16.91 -15.92 -1.11
CA ASP A 44 -17.29 -17.26 -0.68
C ASP A 44 -18.75 -17.40 -0.23
N ILE A 45 -19.31 -18.58 -0.51
CA ILE A 45 -20.67 -19.02 -0.16
C ILE A 45 -20.91 -18.96 1.36
N PHE A 46 -19.87 -19.17 2.17
CA PHE A 46 -19.94 -19.18 3.64
C PHE A 46 -19.93 -17.77 4.26
N GLY A 47 -19.76 -16.72 3.45
CA GLY A 47 -20.00 -15.33 3.85
C GLY A 47 -18.92 -14.66 4.71
N THR A 48 -17.74 -15.26 4.84
CA THR A 48 -16.56 -14.65 5.49
C THR A 48 -15.35 -14.72 4.56
N SER A 49 -14.52 -13.67 4.56
CA SER A 49 -13.26 -13.60 3.79
C SER A 49 -12.04 -13.62 4.71
N ASP A 50 -10.89 -13.98 4.18
CA ASP A 50 -9.57 -13.91 4.77
C ASP A 50 -8.74 -12.77 4.10
N PRO A 51 -9.07 -11.49 4.31
CA PRO A 51 -8.49 -10.41 3.55
C PRO A 51 -7.04 -10.04 3.93
N TYR A 52 -6.26 -9.68 2.93
CA TYR A 52 -4.99 -8.95 3.05
C TYR A 52 -4.88 -7.84 2.00
N CYS A 53 -4.01 -6.85 2.24
CA CYS A 53 -3.71 -5.77 1.31
C CYS A 53 -2.29 -5.92 0.76
N ARG A 54 -2.15 -5.98 -0.57
CA ARG A 54 -0.89 -5.90 -1.32
C ARG A 54 -0.63 -4.45 -1.73
N ILE A 55 0.60 -3.99 -1.59
CA ILE A 55 1.03 -2.64 -1.94
C ILE A 55 2.19 -2.72 -2.93
N SER A 56 2.02 -2.08 -4.08
CA SER A 56 3.00 -2.05 -5.17
C SER A 56 3.32 -0.60 -5.56
N LEU A 57 4.60 -0.31 -5.79
CA LEU A 57 5.07 1.00 -6.26
C LEU A 57 5.24 0.98 -7.78
N TYR A 58 4.82 2.04 -8.46
CA TYR A 58 4.98 2.22 -9.91
C TYR A 58 5.63 3.57 -10.22
N ARG A 59 6.38 3.64 -11.33
CA ARG A 59 7.06 4.86 -11.74
C ARG A 59 6.09 5.98 -12.11
N ASP A 60 5.04 5.66 -12.84
CA ASP A 60 4.00 6.59 -13.29
C ASP A 60 2.65 5.87 -13.55
N VAL A 61 1.67 6.60 -14.10
CA VAL A 61 0.32 6.10 -14.41
C VAL A 61 0.28 5.20 -15.66
N ARG A 62 1.23 5.35 -16.58
CA ARG A 62 1.28 4.66 -17.88
C ARG A 62 2.05 3.34 -17.84
N GLN A 63 2.94 3.17 -16.85
CA GLN A 63 3.78 1.98 -16.72
C GLN A 63 3.09 0.84 -15.97
N SER A 64 3.26 -0.37 -16.51
CA SER A 64 2.72 -1.63 -16.02
C SER A 64 3.60 -2.36 -15.01
N ASN A 65 4.87 -2.00 -14.92
CA ASN A 65 5.85 -2.75 -14.14
C ASN A 65 6.06 -2.08 -12.79
N CYS A 66 5.95 -2.86 -11.73
CA CYS A 66 6.23 -2.36 -10.39
C CYS A 66 7.73 -2.12 -10.19
N ILE A 67 8.06 -1.11 -9.39
CA ILE A 67 9.42 -0.83 -8.93
C ILE A 67 9.66 -1.71 -7.70
N GLY A 68 10.59 -2.65 -7.83
CA GLY A 68 10.90 -3.62 -6.77
C GLY A 68 9.78 -4.64 -6.57
N SER A 69 9.78 -5.31 -5.42
CA SER A 69 8.74 -6.26 -5.02
C SER A 69 7.58 -5.56 -4.31
N TYR A 70 6.40 -6.16 -4.40
CA TYR A 70 5.27 -5.76 -3.56
C TYR A 70 5.52 -6.15 -2.10
N VAL A 71 4.83 -5.46 -1.20
CA VAL A 71 4.65 -5.91 0.19
C VAL A 71 3.18 -6.22 0.45
N ARG A 72 2.90 -6.95 1.52
CA ARG A 72 1.52 -7.19 1.93
C ARG A 72 1.36 -7.12 3.44
N THR A 73 0.16 -6.77 3.88
CA THR A 73 -0.25 -6.93 5.27
C THR A 73 -0.36 -8.42 5.62
N ARG A 74 -0.46 -8.73 6.91
CA ARG A 74 -0.95 -10.03 7.33
C ARG A 74 -2.39 -10.25 6.85
N THR A 75 -2.72 -11.51 6.71
CA THR A 75 -4.09 -11.96 6.44
C THR A 75 -4.87 -12.00 7.75
N ILE A 76 -6.02 -11.31 7.80
CA ILE A 76 -6.94 -11.40 8.94
C ILE A 76 -8.06 -12.36 8.56
N LYS A 77 -8.25 -13.41 9.36
CA LYS A 77 -9.14 -14.51 9.01
C LYS A 77 -10.61 -14.18 9.28
N ARG A 78 -11.48 -14.67 8.41
CA ARG A 78 -12.95 -14.72 8.56
C ARG A 78 -13.61 -13.38 8.91
N THR A 79 -13.22 -12.32 8.22
CA THR A 79 -13.77 -10.97 8.42
C THR A 79 -13.94 -10.19 7.11
N LEU A 80 -14.97 -9.35 7.05
CA LEU A 80 -15.15 -8.34 5.99
C LEU A 80 -14.69 -6.95 6.45
N ASN A 81 -14.20 -6.84 7.68
CA ASN A 81 -13.74 -5.59 8.31
C ASN A 81 -12.38 -5.81 8.97
N PRO A 82 -11.33 -6.17 8.21
CA PRO A 82 -10.02 -6.43 8.77
C PRO A 82 -9.41 -5.15 9.36
N LEU A 83 -8.77 -5.28 10.52
CA LEU A 83 -7.95 -4.25 11.14
C LEU A 83 -6.50 -4.72 11.12
N TRP A 84 -5.70 -4.15 10.22
CA TRP A 84 -4.29 -4.54 10.05
C TRP A 84 -3.38 -3.70 10.95
N ASN A 85 -3.52 -2.37 10.91
CA ASN A 85 -2.60 -1.42 11.55
C ASN A 85 -1.12 -1.73 11.26
N GLU A 86 -0.80 -1.97 9.99
CA GLU A 86 0.54 -2.34 9.55
C GLU A 86 1.20 -1.21 8.78
N GLU A 87 2.47 -1.00 9.09
CA GLU A 87 3.28 0.12 8.62
C GLU A 87 4.33 -0.36 7.62
N PHE A 88 4.47 0.39 6.53
CA PHE A 88 5.42 0.12 5.46
C PHE A 88 6.18 1.38 5.10
N TYR A 89 7.43 1.22 4.67
CA TYR A 89 8.29 2.33 4.25
C TYR A 89 8.67 2.15 2.79
N PHE A 90 8.42 3.17 1.98
CA PHE A 90 8.74 3.16 0.55
C PHE A 90 9.71 4.27 0.22
N ARG A 91 10.77 3.95 -0.53
CA ARG A 91 11.56 4.95 -1.22
C ARG A 91 10.85 5.30 -2.53
N VAL A 92 10.41 6.55 -2.64
CA VAL A 92 9.57 7.03 -3.74
C VAL A 92 10.15 8.30 -4.35
N ASN A 93 9.85 8.54 -5.62
CA ASN A 93 9.84 9.87 -6.20
C ASN A 93 8.43 10.47 -5.99
N PRO A 94 8.27 11.50 -5.14
CA PRO A 94 6.95 12.06 -4.82
C PRO A 94 6.29 12.74 -6.02
N ASP A 95 7.06 13.18 -7.02
CA ASP A 95 6.60 13.95 -8.18
C ASP A 95 6.10 13.07 -9.34
N SER A 96 6.30 11.75 -9.25
CA SER A 96 5.95 10.84 -10.36
C SER A 96 5.38 9.50 -9.92
N ASN A 97 5.74 8.99 -8.75
CA ASN A 97 5.36 7.63 -8.41
C ASN A 97 3.87 7.50 -8.07
N ARG A 98 3.42 6.26 -8.18
CA ARG A 98 2.05 5.84 -7.87
C ARG A 98 2.09 4.61 -7.00
N LEU A 99 1.34 4.61 -5.90
CA LEU A 99 1.11 3.42 -5.09
C LEU A 99 -0.20 2.76 -5.53
N VAL A 100 -0.19 1.44 -5.66
CA VAL A 100 -1.39 0.64 -5.91
C VAL A 100 -1.59 -0.29 -4.73
N PHE A 101 -2.77 -0.21 -4.14
CA PHE A 101 -3.24 -1.05 -3.04
C PHE A 101 -4.26 -2.02 -3.63
N GLU A 102 -3.99 -3.31 -3.55
CA GLU A 102 -4.89 -4.36 -4.02
C GLU A 102 -5.31 -5.21 -2.83
N LEU A 103 -6.62 -5.41 -2.66
CA LEU A 103 -7.14 -6.28 -1.62
C LEU A 103 -7.46 -7.64 -2.24
N PHE A 104 -7.08 -8.67 -1.50
CA PHE A 104 -7.27 -10.06 -1.87
C PHE A 104 -7.88 -10.84 -0.71
N ASP A 105 -8.65 -11.87 -1.04
CA ASP A 105 -9.14 -12.91 -0.15
C ASP A 105 -8.17 -14.11 -0.24
N GLU A 106 -7.49 -14.45 0.85
CA GLU A 106 -6.49 -15.52 0.85
C GLU A 106 -7.14 -16.90 0.78
N ASN A 107 -6.87 -17.63 -0.30
CA ASN A 107 -7.36 -18.99 -0.51
C ASN A 107 -6.23 -20.00 -0.29
N ARG A 108 -6.48 -21.06 0.48
CA ARG A 108 -5.45 -22.08 0.77
C ARG A 108 -5.22 -23.06 -0.38
N ILE A 109 -6.20 -23.23 -1.27
CA ILE A 109 -6.21 -24.29 -2.29
C ILE A 109 -6.18 -23.69 -3.70
N THR A 110 -6.88 -22.58 -3.90
CA THR A 110 -6.99 -21.88 -5.19
C THR A 110 -6.19 -20.58 -5.17
N ARG A 111 -6.18 -19.86 -6.30
CA ARG A 111 -5.67 -18.49 -6.33
C ARG A 111 -6.53 -17.59 -5.43
N ASP A 112 -5.90 -16.59 -4.85
CA ASP A 112 -6.56 -15.59 -4.02
C ASP A 112 -7.56 -14.76 -4.85
N ASP A 113 -8.73 -14.49 -4.28
CA ASP A 113 -9.76 -13.73 -4.96
C ASP A 113 -9.50 -12.24 -4.84
N PHE A 114 -9.48 -11.55 -5.98
CA PHE A 114 -9.35 -10.10 -5.99
C PHE A 114 -10.63 -9.43 -5.48
N LEU A 115 -10.49 -8.58 -4.45
CA LEU A 115 -11.60 -7.85 -3.81
C LEU A 115 -11.72 -6.41 -4.30
N GLY A 116 -10.66 -5.84 -4.87
CA GLY A 116 -10.65 -4.48 -5.39
C GLY A 116 -9.29 -3.80 -5.24
N LEU A 117 -9.12 -2.64 -5.88
CA LEU A 117 -7.89 -1.85 -5.80
C LEU A 117 -8.14 -0.36 -5.59
N VAL A 118 -7.11 0.32 -5.10
CA VAL A 118 -6.99 1.78 -5.07
C VAL A 118 -5.66 2.13 -5.69
N SER A 119 -5.66 3.13 -6.57
CA SER A 119 -4.44 3.67 -7.16
C SER A 119 -4.29 5.13 -6.73
N ILE A 120 -3.14 5.46 -6.12
CA ILE A 120 -2.85 6.78 -5.57
C ILE A 120 -1.63 7.33 -6.29
N TYR A 121 -1.82 8.39 -7.07
CA TYR A 121 -0.74 9.15 -7.69
C TYR A 121 -0.21 10.16 -6.68
N LEU A 122 1.06 10.03 -6.29
CA LEU A 122 1.62 10.80 -5.17
C LEU A 122 1.58 12.33 -5.37
N PRO A 123 1.78 12.90 -6.57
CA PRO A 123 1.72 14.35 -6.77
C PRO A 123 0.37 14.98 -6.48
N GLN A 124 -0.71 14.19 -6.54
CA GLN A 124 -2.07 14.66 -6.25
C GLN A 124 -2.44 14.47 -4.78
N LEU A 125 -1.54 13.88 -3.99
CA LEU A 125 -1.78 13.61 -2.60
C LEU A 125 -1.10 14.68 -1.74
N ASP A 126 -1.89 15.34 -0.90
CA ASP A 126 -1.33 16.16 0.18
C ASP A 126 -0.63 15.24 1.21
N ILE A 127 0.68 15.11 1.09
CA ILE A 127 1.55 14.27 1.93
C ILE A 127 2.32 15.18 2.88
N ARG A 128 2.17 14.93 4.17
CA ARG A 128 2.92 15.67 5.20
C ARG A 128 4.38 15.28 5.19
N VAL A 129 5.23 16.29 5.36
CA VAL A 129 6.65 16.12 5.65
C VAL A 129 6.82 16.15 7.17
N GLU A 130 7.38 15.08 7.74
CA GLU A 130 7.68 15.01 9.16
C GLU A 130 8.60 16.18 9.57
N GLY A 131 8.25 16.89 10.64
CA GLY A 131 8.98 18.08 11.10
C GLY A 131 8.34 19.44 10.74
N GLN A 132 7.25 19.47 9.96
CA GLN A 132 6.38 20.66 9.90
C GLN A 132 5.35 20.64 11.04
N GLU A 133 5.34 21.70 11.85
CA GLU A 133 4.35 21.92 12.89
C GLU A 133 2.99 22.25 12.26
N ASP A 134 2.21 21.22 11.93
CA ASP A 134 0.80 21.39 11.62
C ASP A 134 -0.04 20.47 12.52
N SER A 135 -0.62 21.07 13.56
CA SER A 135 -1.40 20.40 14.63
C SER A 135 -2.72 19.81 14.12
N SER A 136 -3.00 19.98 12.84
CA SER A 136 -4.25 19.57 12.18
C SER A 136 -4.27 18.05 11.97
N ARG A 137 -4.46 17.23 13.00
CA ARG A 137 -4.84 15.78 13.01
C ARG A 137 -4.32 14.89 11.87
N ASN A 138 -3.60 13.82 12.20
CA ASN A 138 -3.31 12.68 11.31
C ASN A 138 -4.62 12.04 10.80
N ALA A 139 -5.25 12.62 9.79
CA ALA A 139 -6.51 12.13 9.26
C ALA A 139 -6.21 10.98 8.30
N ALA A 140 -6.55 9.76 8.72
CA ALA A 140 -6.57 8.62 7.82
C ALA A 140 -7.41 8.97 6.58
N LYS A 141 -6.84 8.74 5.39
CA LYS A 141 -7.56 8.92 4.13
C LYS A 141 -8.33 7.64 3.81
N ASN A 142 -9.63 7.78 3.53
CA ASN A 142 -10.48 6.66 3.13
C ASN A 142 -10.59 6.62 1.61
N PHE A 143 -10.55 5.42 1.03
CA PHE A 143 -10.63 5.22 -0.41
C PHE A 143 -11.66 4.14 -0.75
N LEU A 144 -12.42 4.36 -1.82
CA LEU A 144 -13.34 3.37 -2.36
C LEU A 144 -12.59 2.39 -3.27
N LEU A 145 -12.73 1.09 -3.01
CA LEU A 145 -12.19 0.04 -3.86
C LEU A 145 -12.81 0.10 -5.27
N ARG A 146 -11.96 -0.04 -6.28
CA ARG A 146 -12.35 -0.12 -7.69
C ARG A 146 -12.14 -1.55 -8.20
N PRO A 147 -13.00 -2.04 -9.11
CA PRO A 147 -12.73 -3.28 -9.82
C PRO A 147 -11.49 -3.10 -10.72
N ARG A 148 -10.87 -4.20 -11.13
CA ARG A 148 -9.87 -4.17 -12.19
C ARG A 148 -10.62 -3.85 -13.49
N SER A 149 -10.31 -2.73 -14.13
CA SER A 149 -10.88 -2.40 -15.44
C SER A 149 -10.56 -3.53 -16.43
N ALA A 150 -11.54 -3.96 -17.23
CA ALA A 150 -11.43 -5.08 -18.18
C ALA A 150 -10.32 -4.93 -19.26
N GLY A 151 -9.61 -3.79 -19.31
CA GLY A 151 -8.51 -3.52 -20.23
C GLY A 151 -7.26 -2.91 -19.58
N GLY A 152 -7.04 -3.06 -18.27
CA GLY A 152 -5.93 -2.43 -17.55
C GLY A 152 -5.05 -3.41 -16.78
N MET A 153 -3.93 -3.81 -17.41
CA MET A 153 -2.74 -4.46 -16.82
C MET A 153 -3.00 -5.63 -15.87
N ALA A 154 -3.15 -6.81 -16.47
CA ALA A 154 -2.53 -8.00 -15.91
C ALA A 154 -1.00 -7.78 -15.96
N CYS A 155 -0.34 -7.76 -14.80
CA CYS A 155 1.08 -8.13 -14.77
C CYS A 155 1.13 -9.61 -15.17
N ASN A 156 1.41 -9.88 -16.44
CA ASN A 156 1.92 -11.18 -16.83
C ASN A 156 3.31 -11.30 -16.21
N SER A 157 3.42 -12.07 -15.14
CA SER A 157 4.68 -12.69 -14.75
C SER A 157 4.84 -13.95 -15.59
N GLU A 158 5.61 -13.84 -16.66
CA GLU A 158 6.39 -14.92 -17.28
C GLU A 158 7.85 -14.43 -17.16
N GLN A 159 8.82 -15.13 -16.60
CA GLN A 159 9.06 -16.56 -16.37
C GLN A 159 9.64 -16.80 -14.96
#